data_AF-S7ZY60-F1
#
_entry.id   AF-S7ZY60-F1
#
_cell.length_a   1.000
_cell.length_b   1.000
_cell.length_c   1.000
_cell.angle_alpha   90.00
_cell.angle_beta   90.00
_cell.angle_gamma   90.00
#
_symmetry.space_group_name_H-M   'P 1'
#
loop_
_entity.id
_entity.type
_entity.pdbx_description
1 polymer ?
#
loop_
_entity_poly.entity_id
_entity_poly.type
_entity_poly.pdbx_seq_one_letter_code
_entity_poly.pdbx_strand_id
1 'polypeptide(L)'
;MSASAVPIPLEQFAQALLELEIAQLHLESSRLQNSLYHLERSNATLEEYPDDEDCKDAIRYNQGVIDQQKQRIELIRLELGRRGISVEHMEIDNPRPPASTSAATLGEGQAASGEIPGGQSSTSPSNGTAATNGDAGDDEGVYL
;
A
#
# COMPACT_ATOMS: atom_id res chain seq x y z
N MET A 1 -22.24 17.00 12.20
CA MET A 1 -21.99 16.55 10.82
C MET A 1 -21.92 15.03 10.87
N SER A 2 -22.99 14.36 10.43
CA SER A 2 -23.22 12.93 10.64
C SER A 2 -22.76 12.16 9.40
N ALA A 3 -21.68 11.37 9.52
CA ALA A 3 -21.30 10.40 8.49
C ALA A 3 -20.51 9.21 9.05
N SER A 4 -20.86 8.73 10.25
CA SER A 4 -20.43 7.41 10.71
C SER A 4 -21.34 6.36 10.06
N ALA A 5 -21.24 6.18 8.74
CA ALA A 5 -21.85 5.04 8.08
C ALA A 5 -21.11 3.81 8.59
N VAL A 6 -21.75 3.04 9.47
CA VAL A 6 -21.18 1.80 10.01
C VAL A 6 -20.79 0.93 8.82
N PRO A 7 -19.50 0.57 8.67
CA PRO A 7 -19.09 -0.32 7.60
C PRO A 7 -19.85 -1.63 7.68
N ILE A 8 -20.38 -2.11 6.54
CA ILE A 8 -21.04 -3.41 6.48
C ILE A 8 -20.05 -4.47 7.00
N PRO A 9 -20.45 -5.29 8.00
CA PRO A 9 -19.62 -6.38 8.50
C PRO A 9 -19.18 -7.31 7.38
N LEU A 10 -17.95 -7.81 7.49
CA LEU A 10 -17.36 -8.68 6.46
C LEU A 10 -18.21 -9.92 6.18
N GLU A 11 -18.86 -10.49 7.20
CA GLU A 11 -19.78 -11.62 7.08
C GLU A 11 -21.01 -11.31 6.23
N GLN A 12 -21.63 -10.14 6.43
CA GLN A 12 -22.79 -9.72 5.65
C GLN A 12 -22.41 -9.49 4.19
N PHE A 13 -21.21 -8.95 3.95
CA PHE A 13 -20.67 -8.80 2.62
C PHE A 13 -20.48 -10.18 1.94
N ALA A 14 -19.89 -11.15 2.64
CA ALA A 14 -19.69 -12.51 2.11
C ALA A 14 -21.01 -13.17 1.70
N GLN A 15 -22.07 -13.04 2.52
CA GLN A 15 -23.40 -13.57 2.19
C GLN A 15 -23.98 -12.91 0.93
N ALA A 16 -23.84 -11.59 0.78
CA ALA A 16 -24.32 -10.87 -0.40
C ALA A 16 -23.62 -11.32 -1.70
N LEU A 17 -22.33 -11.70 -1.65
CA LEU A 17 -21.60 -12.18 -2.82
C LEU A 17 -22.21 -13.45 -3.44
N LEU A 18 -22.90 -14.28 -2.65
CA LEU A 18 -23.53 -15.51 -3.11
C LEU A 18 -24.66 -15.25 -4.11
N GLU A 19 -25.35 -14.11 -3.96
CA GLU A 19 -26.51 -13.72 -4.78
C GLU A 19 -26.13 -12.86 -6.00
N LEU A 20 -24.91 -12.30 -6.01
CA LEU A 20 -24.42 -11.45 -7.10
C LEU A 20 -24.09 -12.25 -8.36
N GLU A 21 -24.31 -11.66 -9.53
CA GLU A 21 -23.83 -12.17 -10.81
C GLU A 21 -22.32 -11.96 -10.98
N ILE A 22 -21.68 -12.75 -11.85
CA ILE A 22 -20.22 -12.67 -12.10
C ILE A 22 -19.80 -11.27 -12.58
N ALA A 23 -20.59 -10.63 -13.45
CA ALA A 23 -20.30 -9.27 -13.90
C ALA A 23 -20.31 -8.25 -12.75
N GLN A 24 -21.23 -8.42 -11.79
CA GLN A 24 -21.31 -7.55 -10.60
C GLN A 24 -20.12 -7.77 -9.67
N LEU A 25 -19.65 -9.02 -9.53
CA LEU A 25 -18.43 -9.33 -8.76
C LEU A 25 -17.19 -8.63 -9.33
N HIS A 26 -17.02 -8.61 -10.65
CA HIS A 26 -15.92 -7.88 -11.30
C HIS A 26 -16.03 -6.36 -11.14
N LEU A 27 -17.26 -5.83 -11.21
CA LEU A 27 -17.51 -4.40 -11.00
C LEU A 27 -17.13 -3.99 -9.57
N GLU A 28 -17.58 -4.75 -8.56
CA GLU A 28 -17.25 -4.48 -7.17
C GLU A 28 -15.74 -4.67 -6.89
N SER A 29 -15.09 -5.65 -7.50
CA SER A 29 -13.63 -5.80 -7.42
C SER A 29 -12.91 -4.55 -7.95
N SER A 30 -13.26 -4.09 -9.15
CA SER A 30 -12.67 -2.88 -9.76
C SER A 30 -12.90 -1.63 -8.92
N ARG A 31 -14.10 -1.49 -8.35
CA ARG A 31 -14.45 -0.38 -7.46
C ARG A 31 -13.60 -0.38 -6.20
N LEU A 32 -13.44 -1.53 -5.55
CA LEU A 32 -12.62 -1.66 -4.34
C LEU A 32 -11.15 -1.39 -4.63
N GLN A 33 -10.62 -1.88 -5.76
CA GLN A 33 -9.24 -1.60 -6.18
C GLN A 33 -9.02 -0.09 -6.43
N ASN A 34 -9.98 0.59 -7.06
CA ASN A 34 -9.89 2.04 -7.24
C ASN A 34 -9.91 2.77 -5.89
N SER A 35 -10.76 2.34 -4.94
CA SER A 35 -10.75 2.93 -3.60
C SER A 35 -9.43 2.71 -2.87
N LEU A 36 -8.81 1.53 -3.01
CA LEU A 36 -7.49 1.26 -2.43
C LEU A 36 -6.44 2.20 -3.01
N TYR A 37 -6.39 2.34 -4.33
CA TYR A 37 -5.47 3.27 -5.00
C TYR A 37 -5.59 4.70 -4.45
N HIS A 38 -6.82 5.18 -4.24
CA HIS A 38 -7.03 6.52 -3.70
C HIS A 38 -6.64 6.65 -2.22
N LEU A 39 -6.87 5.62 -1.40
CA LEU A 39 -6.45 5.61 0.01
C LEU A 39 -4.93 5.56 0.15
N GLU A 40 -4.26 4.72 -0.62
CA GLU A 40 -2.79 4.61 -0.63
C GLU A 40 -2.15 5.92 -1.10
N ARG A 41 -2.68 6.53 -2.16
CA ARG A 41 -2.25 7.85 -2.62
C ARG A 41 -2.48 8.94 -1.56
N SER A 42 -3.64 8.92 -0.89
CA SER A 42 -3.92 9.87 0.19
C SER A 42 -2.94 9.71 1.34
N ASN A 43 -2.59 8.48 1.72
CA ASN A 43 -1.60 8.23 2.77
C ASN A 43 -0.21 8.74 2.37
N ALA A 44 0.22 8.50 1.13
CA ALA A 44 1.49 9.03 0.65
C ALA A 44 1.56 10.57 0.73
N THR A 45 0.47 11.27 0.44
CA THR A 45 0.41 12.74 0.61
C THR A 45 0.41 13.15 2.09
N LEU A 46 -0.26 12.41 2.97
CA LEU A 46 -0.26 12.71 4.41
C LEU A 46 1.11 12.45 5.06
N GLU A 47 1.87 11.49 4.54
CA GLU A 47 3.24 11.20 4.99
C GLU A 47 4.23 12.36 4.74
N GLU A 48 3.88 13.33 3.89
CA GLU A 48 4.66 14.57 3.69
C GLU A 48 4.62 15.49 4.92
N TYR A 49 3.71 15.24 5.88
CA TYR A 49 3.50 16.03 7.09
C TYR A 49 3.67 15.19 8.37
N PRO A 50 4.88 14.66 8.66
CA PRO A 50 5.11 13.72 9.75
C PRO A 50 5.00 14.32 11.16
N ASP A 51 4.97 15.65 11.30
CA ASP A 51 4.82 16.34 12.58
C ASP A 51 3.36 16.67 12.92
N ASP A 52 2.43 16.48 11.99
CA ASP A 52 1.01 16.75 12.17
C ASP A 52 0.29 15.51 12.73
N GLU A 53 -0.26 15.62 13.95
CA GLU A 53 -1.00 14.55 14.60
C GLU A 53 -2.31 14.21 13.88
N ASP A 54 -2.98 15.19 13.27
CA ASP A 54 -4.21 14.93 12.51
C ASP A 54 -3.89 14.11 11.25
N CYS A 55 -2.73 14.36 10.62
CA CYS A 55 -2.24 13.56 9.50
C CYS A 55 -1.93 12.12 9.92
N LYS A 56 -1.32 11.91 11.10
CA LYS A 56 -1.07 10.57 11.65
C LYS A 56 -2.36 9.83 11.97
N ASP A 57 -3.35 10.51 12.54
CA ASP A 57 -4.66 9.94 12.83
C ASP A 57 -5.39 9.52 11.56
N ALA A 58 -5.35 10.38 10.53
CA ALA A 58 -5.93 10.08 9.23
C ALA A 58 -5.28 8.85 8.58
N ILE A 59 -3.94 8.75 8.62
CA ILE A 59 -3.22 7.57 8.11
C ILE A 59 -3.64 6.30 8.86
N ARG A 60 -3.69 6.33 10.19
CA ARG A 60 -4.12 5.17 11.01
C ARG A 60 -5.54 4.74 10.69
N TYR A 61 -6.45 5.70 10.53
CA TYR A 61 -7.83 5.41 10.14
C TYR A 61 -7.89 4.79 8.74
N ASN A 62 -7.19 5.38 7.77
CA ASN A 62 -7.15 4.89 6.39
C ASN A 62 -6.57 3.48 6.29
N GLN A 63 -5.56 3.14 7.09
CA GLN A 63 -5.00 1.78 7.16
C GLN A 63 -6.06 0.74 7.54
N GLY A 64 -6.88 1.03 8.55
CA GLY A 64 -8.00 0.14 8.91
C GLY A 64 -9.03 -0.02 7.78
N VAL A 65 -9.28 1.02 7.01
CA VAL A 65 -10.16 0.96 5.83
C VAL A 65 -9.52 0.13 4.70
N ILE A 66 -8.23 0.34 4.44
CA ILE A 66 -7.44 -0.41 3.45
C ILE A 66 -7.52 -1.92 3.76
N ASP A 67 -7.27 -2.31 5.01
CA ASP A 67 -7.30 -3.71 5.43
C ASP A 67 -8.68 -4.34 5.20
N GLN A 68 -9.76 -3.62 5.55
CA GLN A 68 -11.12 -4.08 5.28
C GLN A 68 -11.42 -4.23 3.78
N GLN A 69 -10.94 -3.30 2.95
CA GLN A 69 -11.13 -3.37 1.50
C GLN A 69 -10.35 -4.55 0.89
N LYS A 70 -9.12 -4.81 1.34
CA LYS A 70 -8.32 -5.96 0.93
C LYS A 70 -9.03 -7.28 1.27
N GLN A 71 -9.57 -7.41 2.48
CA GLN A 71 -10.36 -8.57 2.90
C GLN A 71 -11.61 -8.77 2.01
N ARG A 72 -12.31 -7.70 1.64
CA ARG A 72 -13.47 -7.79 0.75
C ARG A 72 -13.10 -8.28 -0.64
N ILE A 73 -12.00 -7.80 -1.21
CA ILE A 73 -11.54 -8.29 -2.52
C ILE A 73 -11.13 -9.76 -2.42
N GLU A 74 -10.51 -10.20 -1.32
CA GLU A 74 -10.19 -11.61 -1.11
C GLU A 74 -11.45 -12.50 -1.11
N LEU A 75 -12.54 -12.06 -0.48
CA LEU A 75 -13.82 -12.76 -0.53
C LEU A 75 -14.39 -12.84 -1.96
N ILE A 76 -14.29 -11.76 -2.74
CA ILE A 76 -14.70 -11.76 -4.15
C ILE A 76 -13.87 -12.78 -4.95
N ARG A 77 -12.56 -12.83 -4.73
CA ARG A 77 -11.68 -13.82 -5.39
C ARG A 77 -12.04 -15.25 -5.04
N LEU A 78 -12.31 -15.51 -3.76
CA LEU A 78 -12.74 -16.84 -3.31
C LEU A 78 -14.05 -17.25 -4.00
N GLU A 79 -15.01 -16.33 -4.09
CA GLU A 79 -16.28 -16.59 -4.75
C GLU A 79 -16.15 -16.82 -6.26
N LEU A 80 -15.31 -16.02 -6.94
CA LEU A 80 -15.00 -16.24 -8.36
C LEU A 80 -14.30 -17.58 -8.60
N GLY A 81 -13.37 -17.96 -7.73
CA GLY A 81 -12.74 -19.28 -7.76
C GLY A 81 -13.74 -20.42 -7.53
N ARG A 82 -14.68 -20.26 -6.59
CA ARG A 82 -15.79 -21.21 -6.35
C ARG A 82 -16.66 -21.41 -7.60
N ARG A 83 -16.81 -20.38 -8.43
CA ARG A 83 -17.55 -20.40 -9.71
C ARG A 83 -16.71 -20.86 -10.90
N GLY A 84 -15.45 -21.23 -10.69
CA GLY A 84 -14.54 -21.70 -11.74
C GLY A 84 -13.94 -20.59 -12.61
N ILE A 85 -13.99 -19.34 -12.16
CA ILE A 85 -13.38 -18.20 -12.85
C ILE A 85 -11.95 -18.02 -12.36
N SER A 86 -10.99 -17.95 -13.29
CA SER A 86 -9.59 -17.67 -12.94
C SER A 86 -9.43 -16.24 -12.41
N VAL A 87 -8.72 -16.12 -11.29
CA VAL A 87 -8.51 -14.85 -10.58
C VAL A 87 -7.07 -14.33 -10.67
N GLU A 88 -6.22 -14.97 -11.47
CA GLU A 88 -4.78 -14.63 -11.60
C GLU A 88 -4.55 -13.16 -12.02
N HIS A 89 -5.45 -12.59 -12.82
CA HIS A 89 -5.33 -11.20 -13.29
C HIS A 89 -5.87 -10.16 -12.29
N MET A 90 -6.41 -10.57 -11.14
CA MET A 90 -7.00 -9.65 -10.15
C MET A 90 -6.00 -9.22 -9.08
N GLU A 91 -4.69 -9.31 -9.33
CA GLU A 91 -3.63 -9.00 -8.37
C GLU A 91 -3.88 -7.65 -7.65
N ILE A 92 -3.84 -7.76 -6.33
CA ILE A 92 -3.71 -6.69 -5.36
C ILE A 92 -2.28 -6.92 -4.94
N ASP A 93 -1.49 -5.86 -4.85
CA ASP A 93 -0.19 -5.91 -4.19
C ASP A 93 -0.42 -6.37 -2.74
N ASN A 94 -0.44 -7.68 -2.56
CA ASN A 94 -0.72 -8.31 -1.30
C ASN A 94 0.66 -8.64 -0.75
N PRO A 95 1.16 -7.93 0.28
CA PRO A 95 2.32 -8.42 0.99
C PRO A 95 1.93 -9.79 1.54
N ARG A 96 2.45 -10.84 0.91
CA ARG A 96 2.26 -12.22 1.32
C ARG A 96 2.47 -12.29 2.84
N PRO A 97 1.50 -12.71 3.66
CA PRO A 97 1.76 -12.87 5.07
C PRO A 97 2.89 -13.90 5.21
N PRO A 98 3.92 -13.65 6.03
CA PRO A 98 4.94 -14.66 6.27
C PRO A 98 4.23 -15.88 6.84
N ALA A 99 4.36 -17.01 6.15
CA ALA A 99 3.81 -18.28 6.58
C ALA A 99 4.21 -18.50 8.05
N SER A 100 3.21 -18.54 8.93
CA SER A 100 3.39 -18.90 10.33
C SER A 100 3.90 -20.33 10.39
N THR A 101 5.21 -20.50 10.40
CA THR A 101 5.84 -21.79 10.65
C THR A 101 6.09 -21.88 12.15
N SER A 102 5.05 -22.32 12.87
CA SER A 102 5.25 -22.85 14.21
C SER A 102 5.85 -24.25 14.08
N ALA A 103 7.16 -24.37 14.31
CA ALA A 103 7.79 -25.62 14.72
C ALA A 103 9.03 -25.29 15.57
N ALA A 104 8.86 -25.44 16.89
CA ALA A 104 9.93 -25.47 17.86
C ALA A 104 10.88 -26.65 17.60
N THR A 105 12.16 -26.52 18.00
CA THR A 105 12.93 -27.49 18.83
C THR A 105 14.45 -27.38 18.58
N LEU A 106 15.17 -26.98 19.65
CA LEU A 106 16.57 -27.30 20.06
C LEU A 106 17.69 -26.92 19.08
N GLY A 107 18.69 -26.10 19.39
CA GLY A 107 19.48 -26.04 20.62
C GLY A 107 20.82 -26.72 20.35
N GLU A 108 21.86 -25.95 19.99
CA GLU A 108 23.29 -26.30 20.12
C GLU A 108 24.16 -25.07 19.83
N GLY A 109 25.07 -24.76 20.75
CA GLY A 109 25.95 -23.60 20.67
C GLY A 109 27.32 -23.92 20.08
N GLN A 110 28.00 -22.92 19.50
CA GLN A 110 29.46 -22.88 19.52
C GLN A 110 30.03 -21.47 19.30
N ALA A 111 30.68 -21.01 20.37
CA ALA A 111 31.79 -20.08 20.58
C ALA A 111 32.46 -19.28 19.43
N ALA A 112 32.84 -18.04 19.84
CA ALA A 112 34.17 -17.40 19.73
C ALA A 112 34.47 -16.37 18.60
N SER A 113 34.47 -15.09 19.03
CA SER A 113 35.63 -14.17 19.16
C SER A 113 36.33 -13.53 17.94
N GLY A 114 36.55 -12.19 18.06
CA GLY A 114 37.56 -11.36 17.37
C GLY A 114 37.22 -10.98 15.93
N GLU A 115 37.41 -9.78 15.38
CA GLU A 115 38.36 -8.71 15.67
C GLU A 115 37.91 -7.47 14.86
N ILE A 116 38.03 -6.25 15.41
CA ILE A 116 38.00 -4.97 14.67
C ILE A 116 39.39 -4.35 14.80
N PRO A 117 40.10 -4.05 13.70
CA PRO A 117 40.38 -2.63 13.37
C PRO A 117 40.46 -2.39 11.84
N GLY A 118 39.97 -1.28 11.28
CA GLY A 118 40.62 0.03 11.34
C GLY A 118 41.39 0.31 10.04
N GLY A 119 40.90 1.24 9.21
CA GLY A 119 41.59 1.66 7.98
C GLY A 119 40.95 2.91 7.37
N GLN A 120 41.50 4.06 7.69
CA GLN A 120 41.14 5.39 7.18
C GLN A 120 41.84 5.70 5.85
N SER A 121 41.34 6.75 5.17
CA SER A 121 42.02 7.61 4.19
C SER A 121 42.15 7.00 2.80
N SER A 122 41.64 7.56 1.70
CA SER A 122 41.83 8.91 1.10
C SER A 122 41.45 8.69 -0.39
N THR A 123 40.91 9.57 -1.23
CA THR A 123 41.24 10.96 -1.62
C THR A 123 40.11 11.51 -2.51
N SER A 124 39.74 12.77 -2.33
CA SER A 124 38.95 13.63 -3.24
C SER A 124 39.66 13.89 -4.60
N PRO A 125 39.23 14.87 -5.43
CA PRO A 125 37.95 15.18 -6.06
C PRO A 125 38.10 15.20 -7.61
N SER A 126 37.07 15.61 -8.37
CA SER A 126 37.16 16.42 -9.63
C SER A 126 36.25 15.94 -10.77
N ASN A 127 35.19 16.71 -11.04
CA ASN A 127 34.76 17.20 -12.36
C ASN A 127 33.52 18.05 -12.08
N GLY A 128 33.44 19.34 -12.39
CA GLY A 128 33.98 20.07 -13.51
C GLY A 128 32.82 20.90 -14.05
N THR A 129 32.75 22.15 -13.59
CA THR A 129 31.72 23.17 -13.86
C THR A 129 31.75 23.64 -15.32
N ALA A 130 30.57 23.81 -15.94
CA ALA A 130 30.23 24.85 -16.91
C ALA A 130 28.69 24.87 -17.07
N ALA A 131 27.95 25.89 -16.62
CA ALA A 131 27.71 27.18 -17.31
C ALA A 131 27.15 26.96 -18.74
N THR A 132 26.05 27.53 -19.24
CA THR A 132 25.24 28.72 -18.92
C THR A 132 24.13 28.84 -19.98
N ASN A 133 23.03 29.55 -19.65
CA ASN A 133 22.13 30.36 -20.51
C ASN A 133 20.81 29.77 -21.06
N GLY A 134 19.76 30.54 -20.75
CA GLY A 134 18.38 30.52 -21.26
C GLY A 134 17.49 31.16 -20.18
N ASP A 135 17.63 32.45 -19.83
CA ASP A 135 17.13 33.63 -20.58
C ASP A 135 15.72 33.38 -21.14
N ALA A 136 14.68 33.62 -20.34
CA ALA A 136 13.94 34.88 -20.18
C ALA A 136 12.92 35.12 -21.31
N GLY A 137 11.66 35.30 -20.90
CA GLY A 137 10.51 35.52 -21.78
C GLY A 137 9.23 35.51 -20.96
N ASP A 138 9.01 36.62 -20.26
CA ASP A 138 7.85 36.97 -19.45
C ASP A 138 6.53 37.07 -20.26
N ASP A 139 5.41 37.13 -19.50
CA ASP A 139 4.18 37.90 -19.81
C ASP A 139 3.23 37.33 -20.90
N GLU A 140 1.89 37.24 -20.83
CA GLU A 140 0.76 37.77 -20.04
C GLU A 140 -0.37 36.70 -20.15
N GLY A 141 -1.26 36.44 -19.18
CA GLY A 141 -2.36 37.31 -18.77
C GLY A 141 -3.49 37.38 -19.81
N VAL A 142 -4.64 36.72 -19.58
CA VAL A 142 -6.04 37.24 -19.66
C VAL A 142 -7.05 36.08 -19.63
N TYR A 143 -7.80 36.03 -18.54
CA TYR A 143 -9.10 35.36 -18.41
C TYR A 143 -10.18 36.22 -19.08
N LEU A 144 -10.95 35.67 -20.03
CA LEU A 144 -12.36 35.96 -20.27
C LEU A 144 -13.05 34.74 -20.92
#